data_AF-A0A6N2C852-F1
#
_entry.id   AF-A0A6N2C852-F1
#
_cell.length_a   1.000
_cell.length_b   1.000
_cell.length_c   1.000
_cell.angle_alpha   90.00
_cell.angle_beta   90.00
_cell.angle_gamma   90.00
#
_symmetry.space_group_name_H-M   'P 1'
#
loop_
_entity.id
_entity.type
_entity.pdbx_description
1 polymer ?
#
loop_
_entity_poly.entity_id
_entity_poly.type
_entity_poly.pdbx_seq_one_letter_code
_entity_poly.pdbx_strand_id
1 'polypeptide(L)' 'MIVFQDEHNILMHPFHILGLAGVIGGSQFSAMHASLVTSSLIRESTKDASANEGYRFVKEEET' A
#
# COMPACT_ATOMS: atom_id res chain seq x y z
N MET A 1 10.81 -1.85 23.94
CA MET A 1 10.93 -0.52 23.29
C MET A 1 11.34 0.56 24.28
N ILE A 2 10.73 0.68 25.46
CA ILE A 2 11.07 1.72 26.46
C ILE A 2 12.50 1.58 27.00
N VAL A 3 12.90 0.41 27.51
CA VAL A 3 14.28 0.17 27.98
C VAL A 3 15.31 0.40 26.87
N PHE A 4 14.98 -0.02 25.64
CA PHE A 4 15.86 0.17 24.48
C PHE A 4 16.00 1.65 24.09
N GLN A 5 14.96 2.45 24.29
CA GLN A 5 15.04 3.90 24.12
C GLN A 5 15.85 4.56 25.23
N ASP A 6 15.67 4.12 26.48
CA ASP A 6 16.40 4.66 27.64
C ASP A 6 17.91 4.35 27.56
N GLU A 7 18.27 3.12 27.19
CA GLU A 7 19.67 2.68 27.14
C GLU A 7 20.38 3.05 25.83
N HIS A 8 19.66 3.17 24.70
CA HIS A 8 20.29 3.35 23.37
C HIS A 8 19.81 4.57 22.58
N ASN A 9 18.85 5.34 23.10
CA ASN A 9 18.28 6.51 22.42
C ASN A 9 17.87 6.23 20.95
N ILE A 10 17.26 5.06 20.72
CA ILE A 10 17.03 4.52 19.37
C ILE A 10 16.23 5.46 18.47
N LEU A 11 15.31 6.26 19.01
CA LEU A 11 14.52 7.22 18.23
C LEU A 11 15.39 8.28 17.53
N MET A 12 16.57 8.57 18.06
CA MET A 12 17.53 9.49 17.45
C MET A 12 18.56 8.78 16.55
N HIS A 13 18.52 7.45 16.47
CA HIS A 13 19.46 6.67 15.67
C HIS A 13 19.11 6.73 14.18
N PRO A 14 20.05 7.07 13.27
CA PRO A 14 19.78 7.22 11.84
C PRO A 14 19.15 5.98 11.18
N PHE A 15 19.59 4.77 11.53
CA PHE A 15 18.98 3.54 10.99
C PHE A 15 17.54 3.31 11.46
N HIS A 16 17.18 3.77 12.65
CA HIS A 16 15.80 3.69 13.11
C HIS A 16 14.91 4.66 12.31
N ILE A 17 15.39 5.88 12.06
CA ILE A 17 14.71 6.87 11.23
C ILE A 17 14.56 6.37 9.79
N LEU A 18 15.61 5.74 9.23
CA LEU A 18 15.55 5.13 7.90
C LEU A 18 14.53 3.99 7.85
N GLY A 19 14.50 3.13 8.86
CA GLY A 19 13.50 2.05 8.97
C GLY A 19 12.08 2.60 9.06
N LEU A 20 11.86 3.62 9.88
CA LEU A 20 10.56 4.31 10.00
C LEU A 20 10.13 4.92 8.65
N ALA A 21 11.04 5.62 7.97
CA ALA A 21 10.78 6.19 6.65
C ALA A 21 10.41 5.11 5.62
N GLY A 22 11.08 3.95 5.67
CA GLY A 22 10.76 2.81 4.81
C GLY A 22 9.36 2.23 5.07
N VAL A 23 8.97 2.05 6.33
CA VAL A 23 7.64 1.54 6.70
C VAL A 23 6.55 2.53 6.31
N ILE A 24 6.71 3.81 6.66
CA ILE A 24 5.73 4.86 6.32
C ILE A 24 5.62 5.01 4.80
N GLY A 25 6.75 5.17 4.11
CA GLY A 25 6.79 5.31 2.65
C GLY A 25 6.20 4.08 1.94
N GLY A 26 6.51 2.87 2.41
CA GLY A 26 5.94 1.64 1.87
C GLY A 26 4.42 1.57 2.00
N SER A 27 3.88 1.91 3.17
CA SER A 27 2.42 1.96 3.38
C SER A 27 1.74 3.04 2.53
N GLN A 28 2.36 4.22 2.42
CA GLN A 28 1.87 5.32 1.61
C GLN A 28 1.85 4.95 0.13
N PHE A 29 2.94 4.39 -0.40
CA PHE A 29 3.00 3.95 -1.80
C PHE A 29 2.08 2.78 -2.08
N SER A 30 1.88 1.85 -1.13
CA SER A 30 0.90 0.78 -1.25
C SER A 30 -0.53 1.33 -1.38
N ALA A 31 -0.92 2.26 -0.51
CA ALA A 31 -2.23 2.92 -0.57
C ALA A 31 -2.40 3.74 -1.86
N MET A 32 -1.37 4.51 -2.25
CA MET A 32 -1.37 5.30 -3.47
C MET A 32 -1.54 4.41 -4.70
N HIS A 33 -0.75 3.34 -4.83
CA HIS A 33 -0.83 2.41 -5.95
C HIS A 33 -2.22 1.77 -6.05
N ALA A 34 -2.75 1.25 -4.94
CA ALA A 34 -4.09 0.69 -4.90
C ALA A 34 -5.15 1.71 -5.31
N SER A 35 -5.04 2.97 -4.85
CA SER A 35 -5.98 4.04 -5.21
C SER A 35 -5.93 4.40 -6.69
N LEU A 36 -4.74 4.49 -7.29
CA LEU A 36 -4.58 4.81 -8.70
C LEU A 36 -5.18 3.72 -9.57
N VAL A 37 -4.79 2.47 -9.35
CA VAL A 37 -5.32 1.31 -10.09
C VAL A 37 -6.84 1.20 -9.94
N THR A 38 -7.36 1.32 -8.71
CA THR A 38 -8.81 1.23 -8.47
C THR A 38 -9.58 2.38 -9.13
N SER A 39 -9.00 3.58 -9.18
CA SER A 39 -9.64 4.75 -9.79
C SER A 39 -9.70 4.70 -11.31
N SER A 40 -8.84 3.90 -11.95
CA SER A 40 -8.73 3.78 -13.40
C SER A 40 -9.36 2.52 -13.99
N LEU A 41 -10.03 1.69 -13.18
CA LEU A 41 -10.66 0.45 -13.66
C LEU A 41 -11.66 0.73 -14.79
N ILE A 42 -11.59 -0.09 -15.85
CA ILE A 42 -12.57 -0.06 -16.92
C ILE A 42 -13.88 -0.67 -16.40
N ARG A 43 -15.00 0.01 -16.65
CA ARG A 43 -16.30 -0.48 -16.17
C ARG A 43 -16.75 -1.69 -16.98
N GLU A 44 -16.64 -2.88 -16.37
CA GLU A 44 -17.05 -4.16 -16.97
C GLU A 44 -18.22 -4.86 -16.22
N SER A 45 -18.67 -4.31 -15.09
CA SER A 45 -19.80 -4.84 -14.30
C SER A 45 -21.04 -3.94 -14.27
N THR A 46 -22.18 -4.49 -13.83
CA THR A 46 -23.42 -3.74 -13.61
C THR A 46 -23.34 -2.93 -12.31
N LYS A 47 -24.23 -1.94 -12.14
CA LYS A 47 -24.17 -1.03 -10.97
C LYS A 47 -24.40 -1.73 -9.63
N ASP A 48 -25.13 -2.84 -9.64
CA ASP A 48 -25.55 -3.57 -8.44
C ASP A 48 -24.64 -4.79 -8.16
N ALA A 49 -23.61 -5.00 -8.98
CA ALA A 49 -22.61 -6.06 -8.83
C ALA A 49 -21.25 -5.49 -8.39
N SER A 50 -20.36 -6.35 -7.88
CA SER A 50 -19.00 -5.94 -7.53
C SER A 50 -18.21 -5.53 -8.78
N ALA A 51 -17.37 -4.49 -8.68
CA ALA A 51 -16.41 -4.17 -9.75
C ALA A 51 -15.42 -5.31 -10.01
N ASN A 52 -15.13 -6.14 -8.98
CA ASN A 52 -14.19 -7.26 -9.10
C ASN A 52 -14.69 -8.36 -10.04
N GLU A 53 -16.00 -8.46 -10.29
CA GLU A 53 -16.56 -9.42 -11.24
C GLU A 53 -16.19 -9.09 -12.70
N GLY A 54 -15.75 -7.85 -12.97
CA GLY A 54 -15.17 -7.48 -14.26
C GLY A 54 -13.83 -8.14 -14.54
N TYR A 55 -13.08 -8.53 -13.51
CA TYR A 55 -11.81 -9.23 -13.69
C TYR A 55 -12.02 -10.72 -14.01
N ARG A 56 -11.31 -11.21 -15.01
CA ARG A 56 -11.20 -12.65 -15.31
C ARG A 56 -9.74 -13.08 -15.25
N PHE A 57 -9.49 -14.17 -14.53
CA PHE A 57 -8.19 -14.84 -14.55
C PHE A 57 -7.87 -15.30 -15.99
N VAL A 58 -6.64 -15.05 -16.46
CA VAL A 58 -6.19 -15.31 -17.85
C VAL A 58 -6.85 -14.40 -18.91
N LYS A 59 -7.30 -13.19 -18.55
CA LYS A 59 -7.60 -12.14 -19.54
C LYS A 59 -6.29 -11.60 -20.13
N GLU A 60 -6.25 -11.35 -21.44
CA GLU A 60 -5.08 -10.79 -22.14
C GLU A 60 -5.03 -9.26 -22.07
N GLU A 61 -6.19 -8.61 -22.05
CA GLU A 61 -6.30 -7.16 -21.92
C GLU A 61 -6.10 -6.73 -20.46
N GLU A 62 -5.55 -5.52 -20.29
CA GLU A 62 -5.48 -4.84 -18.99
C GLU A 62 -6.89 -4.59 -18.40
N THR A 63 -6.94 -4.43 -17.08
CA THR A 63 -8.17 -4.25 -16.30
C THR A 63 -8.46 -2.78 -15.98
#